data_AF-A0A399RCU3-F1
#
_entry.id   AF-A0A399RCU3-F1
#
_cell.length_a   1.000
_cell.length_b   1.000
_cell.length_c   1.000
_cell.angle_alpha   90.00
_cell.angle_beta   90.00
_cell.angle_gamma   90.00
#
_symmetry.space_group_name_H-M   'P 1'
#
loop_
_entity.id
_entity.type
_entity.pdbx_description
1 polymer ?
#
loop_
_entity_poly.entity_id
_entity_poly.type
_entity_poly.pdbx_seq_one_letter_code
_entity_poly.pdbx_strand_id
1 'polypeptide(L)' 'MLDWIVSIGLIALFGAVIVYSNLRLGKPRRDGRPNKLPWGFIMVFCVLGIFLMVVHLFNLAGFETGPEHSLLGRF' A
#
# COMPACT_ATOMS: atom_id res chain seq x y z
N MET A 1 10.75 6.57 -16.76
CA MET A 1 10.72 7.82 -15.96
C MET A 1 9.34 8.05 -15.37
N LEU A 2 8.27 8.02 -16.18
CA LEU A 2 6.89 8.11 -15.67
C LEU A 2 6.55 6.99 -14.66
N ASP A 3 6.99 5.75 -14.92
CA ASP A 3 6.69 4.59 -14.06
C ASP A 3 7.26 4.74 -12.64
N TRP A 4 8.46 5.31 -12.53
CA TRP A 4 9.09 5.64 -11.26
C TRP A 4 8.28 6.68 -10.48
N ILE A 5 7.85 7.74 -11.17
CA ILE A 5 7.05 8.82 -10.58
C ILE A 5 5.70 8.28 -10.10
N VAL A 6 5.03 7.47 -10.91
CA VAL A 6 3.74 6.87 -10.57
C VAL A 6 3.89 5.95 -9.36
N SER A 7 4.90 5.10 -9.34
CA SER A 7 5.11 4.13 -8.25
C SER A 7 5.41 4.83 -6.92
N ILE A 8 6.32 5.80 -6.92
CA ILE A 8 6.65 6.59 -5.73
C ILE A 8 5.45 7.44 -5.30
N GLY A 9 4.73 8.04 -6.26
CA GLY A 9 3.52 8.83 -5.99
C GLY A 9 2.42 8.01 -5.34
N LEU A 10 2.19 6.78 -5.80
CA LEU A 10 1.21 5.86 -5.22
C LEU A 10 1.63 5.40 -3.82
N ILE A 11 2.92 5.14 -3.58
CA ILE A 11 3.43 4.83 -2.24
C ILE A 11 3.17 6.00 -1.28
N ALA A 12 3.48 7.23 -1.69
CA ALA A 12 3.23 8.42 -0.88
C ALA A 12 1.73 8.62 -0.60
N LEU A 13 0.89 8.44 -1.62
CA LEU A 13 -0.57 8.53 -1.48
C LEU A 13 -1.11 7.49 -0.48
N PHE A 14 -0.73 6.22 -0.63
CA PHE A 14 -1.15 5.17 0.29
C PHE A 14 -0.64 5.41 1.72
N GLY A 15 0.60 5.89 1.88
CA GLY A 15 1.14 6.31 3.17
C GLY A 15 0.30 7.41 3.82
N ALA A 16 -0.09 8.44 3.05
CA ALA A 16 -0.96 9.51 3.54
C ALA A 16 -2.35 8.99 3.96
N VAL A 17 -2.94 8.09 3.17
CA VAL A 17 -4.23 7.46 3.48
C VAL A 17 -4.14 6.59 4.73
N ILE A 18 -3.03 5.87 4.94
CA ILE A 18 -2.78 5.08 6.16
C ILE A 18 -2.74 6.00 7.38
N VAL A 19 -1.95 7.08 7.34
CA VAL A 19 -1.85 8.04 8.45
C VAL A 19 -3.23 8.63 8.74
N TYR A 20 -3.95 9.07 7.71
CA TYR A 20 -5.30 9.62 7.86
C TYR A 20 -6.29 8.62 8.45
N SER A 21 -6.27 7.36 7.98
CA SER A 21 -7.14 6.29 8.47
C SER A 21 -6.81 5.93 9.92
N ASN A 22 -5.52 5.87 10.28
CA ASN A 22 -5.08 5.62 11.65
C ASN A 22 -5.52 6.74 12.61
N LEU A 23 -5.49 8.00 12.17
CA LEU A 23 -5.99 9.13 12.96
C LEU A 23 -7.51 9.08 13.21
N ARG A 24 -8.26 8.35 12.37
CA ARG A 24 -9.72 8.14 12.48
C ARG A 24 -10.07 6.85 13.24
N LEU A 25 -9.15 5.90 13.30
CA LEU A 25 -9.35 4.61 13.95
C LEU A 25 -9.61 4.80 15.45
N GLY A 26 -10.62 4.12 15.99
CA GLY A 26 -10.99 4.21 17.41
C GLY A 26 -11.63 5.52 17.86
N LYS A 27 -11.69 6.56 17.00
CA LYS A 27 -12.33 7.83 17.33
C LYS A 27 -13.81 7.84 16.93
N PRO A 28 -14.70 8.41 17.75
CA PRO A 28 -16.08 8.63 17.35
C PRO A 28 -16.13 9.51 16.10
N ARG A 29 -17.13 9.27 15.25
CA ARG A 29 -17.37 10.15 14.12
C ARG A 29 -17.79 11.54 14.64
N ARG A 30 -17.58 12.59 13.85
CA ARG A 30 -17.89 14.00 14.24
C ARG A 30 -19.34 14.21 14.68
N ASP A 31 -20.25 13.37 14.23
CA ASP A 31 -21.69 13.36 14.56
C ASP A 31 -22.05 12.38 15.71
N GLY A 32 -21.06 11.85 16.44
CA GLY A 32 -21.25 10.93 17.57
C GLY A 32 -21.66 9.51 17.18
N ARG A 33 -21.87 9.22 15.89
CA ARG A 33 -22.28 7.91 15.40
C ARG A 33 -21.09 6.97 15.24
N PRO A 34 -21.32 5.64 15.20
CA PRO A 34 -20.28 4.68 14.85
C PRO A 34 -19.64 5.00 13.49
N ASN A 35 -18.36 4.69 13.34
CA ASN A 35 -17.68 4.82 12.06
C ASN A 35 -18.30 3.89 11.02
N LYS A 36 -18.69 4.45 9.87
CA LYS A 36 -19.24 3.69 8.75
C LYS A 36 -18.19 3.00 7.90
N LEU A 37 -16.97 3.55 7.90
CA LEU A 37 -15.87 3.04 7.09
C LEU A 37 -14.99 2.11 7.93
N PRO A 38 -14.61 0.95 7.40
CA PRO A 38 -13.71 0.03 8.08
C PRO A 38 -12.26 0.52 7.91
N TRP A 39 -11.87 1.53 8.70
CA TRP A 39 -10.55 2.19 8.58
C TRP A 39 -9.37 1.20 8.63
N GLY A 40 -9.46 0.14 9.45
CA GLY A 40 -8.45 -0.91 9.49
C GLY A 40 -8.31 -1.68 8.17
N PHE A 41 -9.43 -2.04 7.52
CA PHE A 41 -9.39 -2.68 6.21
C PHE A 41 -8.80 -1.77 5.13
N ILE A 42 -9.14 -0.48 5.16
CA ILE A 42 -8.57 0.51 4.23
C ILE A 42 -7.04 0.54 4.38
N MET A 43 -6.53 0.56 5.62
CA MET A 43 -5.09 0.52 5.88
C MET A 43 -4.44 -0.75 5.34
N VAL A 44 -5.06 -1.92 5.50
CA VAL A 44 -4.55 -3.20 4.96
C VAL A 44 -4.42 -3.15 3.43
N PHE A 45 -5.43 -2.64 2.72
CA PHE A 45 -5.35 -2.48 1.27
C PHE A 45 -4.26 -1.49 0.84
N CYS A 46 -4.08 -0.39 1.59
CA CYS A 46 -2.98 0.54 1.32
C CYS A 46 -1.60 -0.12 1.51
N VAL A 47 -1.43 -0.95 2.55
CA VAL A 47 -0.18 -1.70 2.77
C VAL A 47 0.07 -2.68 1.63
N LEU A 48 -0.95 -3.42 1.19
CA LEU A 48 -0.84 -4.30 0.02
C LEU A 48 -0.44 -3.51 -1.24
N GLY A 49 -1.06 -2.36 -1.47
CA GLY A 49 -0.72 -1.47 -2.59
C GLY A 49 0.73 -0.99 -2.54
N ILE A 50 1.22 -0.58 -1.36
CA ILE A 50 2.63 -0.19 -1.17
C ILE A 50 3.55 -1.37 -1.47
N PHE A 51 3.25 -2.56 -0.96
CA PHE A 51 4.04 -3.76 -1.22
C PHE A 51 4.17 -4.03 -2.73
N LEU A 52 3.06 -3.97 -3.47
CA LEU A 52 3.07 -4.15 -4.93
C LEU A 52 3.91 -3.07 -5.64
N MET A 53 3.82 -1.81 -5.21
CA MET A 53 4.63 -0.73 -5.79
C MET A 53 6.12 -0.90 -5.49
N VAL A 54 6.47 -1.41 -4.31
CA VAL A 54 7.87 -1.72 -3.95
C VAL A 54 8.40 -2.84 -4.85
N VAL A 55 7.67 -3.94 -5.02
CA VAL A 55 8.03 -5.01 -5.95
C VAL A 55 8.17 -4.47 -7.38
N HIS A 56 7.25 -3.61 -7.81
CA HIS A 56 7.32 -2.97 -9.11
C HIS A 56 8.58 -2.08 -9.27
N LEU A 57 8.96 -1.32 -8.23
CA LEU A 57 10.20 -0.54 -8.23
C LEU A 57 11.45 -1.43 -8.33
N PHE A 58 11.48 -2.58 -7.66
CA PHE A 58 12.57 -3.56 -7.82
C PHE A 58 12.67 -4.04 -9.26
N ASN A 59 11.54 -4.38 -9.89
CA ASN A 59 11.52 -4.76 -11.30
C ASN A 59 12.02 -3.63 -12.22
N LEU A 60 11.61 -2.38 -11.98
CA LEU A 60 12.09 -1.22 -12.73
C LEU A 60 13.59 -0.96 -12.54
N ALA A 61 14.14 -1.33 -11.39
CA ALA A 61 15.57 -1.26 -11.09
C ALA A 61 16.38 -2.43 -11.69
N GLY A 62 15.73 -3.38 -12.37
CA GLY A 62 16.37 -4.54 -12.98
C GLY A 62 16.56 -5.73 -12.04
N PHE A 63 15.98 -5.70 -10.84
CA PHE A 63 15.89 -6.87 -9.99
C PHE A 63 14.68 -7.70 -10.43
N GLU A 64 14.93 -8.86 -11.03
CA GLU A 64 13.87 -9.76 -11.46
C GLU A 64 13.27 -10.50 -10.25
N THR A 65 12.02 -10.20 -9.90
CA THR A 65 11.29 -10.83 -8.78
C THR A 65 10.35 -11.96 -9.23
N GLY A 66 10.67 -12.61 -10.36
CA GLY A 66 9.86 -13.67 -10.96
C GLY A 66 10.05 -15.06 -10.31
N PRO A 67 9.16 -16.03 -10.60
CA PRO A 67 9.29 -17.41 -10.11
C PRO A 67 10.63 -18.07 -10.44
N GLU A 68 11.21 -17.70 -11.58
CA GLU A 68 12.56 -18.10 -12.01
C GLU A 68 13.69 -17.62 -11.07
N HIS A 69 13.47 -16.59 -10.26
CA HIS A 69 14.42 -16.04 -9.29
C HIS A 69 14.02 -16.26 -7.84
N SER A 70 12.96 -17.05 -7.60
CA SER A 70 12.50 -17.42 -6.26
C SER A 70 13.49 -18.37 -5.60
N LEU A 71 13.93 -18.06 -4.37
CA LEU A 71 14.72 -18.97 -3.53
C LEU A 71 14.04 -20.32 -3.28
N LEU A 72 12.71 -20.35 -3.39
CA LEU A 72 11.90 -21.55 -3.18
C LEU A 72 11.60 -22.29 -4.50
N GLY A 73 12.12 -21.80 -5.63
CA GLY A 73 11.83 -22.35 -6.95
C GLY A 73 10.40 -22.11 -7.41
N ARG A 74 10.13 -22.50 -8.66
CA ARG A 74 8.81 -22.48 -9.28
C ARG A 74 8.01 -23.67 -8.77
N PHE A 75 7.16 -23.47 -7.76
CA PHE A 75 6.11 -24.43 -7.39
C PHE A 75 4.90 -24.27 -8.30
#